data_AF-A0A7Y2Q6J4-F1
#
_entry.id   AF-A0A7Y2Q6J4-F1
#
_cell.length_a   1.000
_cell.length_b   1.000
_cell.length_c   1.000
_cell.angle_alpha   90.00
_cell.angle_beta   90.00
_cell.angle_gamma   90.00
#
_symmetry.space_group_name_H-M   'P 1'
#
loop_
_entity.id
_entity.type
_entity.pdbx_description
1 polymer ?
#
loop_
_entity_poly.entity_id
_entity_poly.type
_entity_poly.pdbx_seq_one_letter_code
_entity_poly.pdbx_strand_id
1 'polypeptide(L)'
;MKPFRLLSVVVALSVAGGLAAWYVWRPIPVSVVVPSRGSAAEIVYASGVVEPVTWAKVTPLVRERIVEQCNCEGAAVKKEDILARLDDSEARAALAELEARLALAEQEFRRYNLMLEKNTAAQQSVDRASSEVEQLKALAAGQRARLDSYIIRAPIDGVVLRQDGEVGEVADLGTALFWVGEQKPLLVVADVNEEDIPLGLDQMRQAMAAYDAVLPTVSDKLPSSIFEGDTRAKILGNFGVGYNHIDIAAAKAKGVLVTNTPGVLTDCTADIAMLLLLAVARRGGEGERQLRSGAGQGWGPAPLIGTKVAGKTVGIIGFGRIGRAFAQRCHFGFGMDVVFFNRSTIDAAEAARYGARQLATMEEVLGASDFVSLHCPGGAQNRHLMNAPRFAAMKKGAFLINTARGDVVDEAALISALQGGSIRGAGLDVYEAEPQVPEELKSMENVVLLPHLGSATEETRTAMGMKVVENITAFFDGREPPDRVV
;
A
#
# COMPACT_ATOMS: atom_id res chain seq x y z
N MET A 1 -1.86 57.89 25.54
CA MET A 1 -1.33 56.93 24.54
C MET A 1 -2.37 56.73 23.46
N LYS A 2 -1.98 56.93 22.19
CA LYS A 2 -2.88 57.33 21.10
C LYS A 2 -3.74 56.16 20.57
N PRO A 3 -5.05 56.39 20.28
CA PRO A 3 -6.00 55.37 19.79
C PRO A 3 -5.58 54.68 18.47
N PHE A 4 -4.67 55.31 17.73
CA PHE A 4 -4.10 54.78 16.49
C PHE A 4 -3.31 53.47 16.66
N ARG A 5 -2.66 53.25 17.82
CA ARG A 5 -1.90 52.01 18.07
C ARG A 5 -2.80 50.81 18.39
N LEU A 6 -3.97 51.05 18.98
CA LEU A 6 -4.91 49.98 19.30
C LEU A 6 -5.58 49.45 18.03
N LEU A 7 -5.96 50.35 17.12
CA LEU A 7 -6.58 49.98 15.84
C LEU A 7 -5.65 49.14 14.96
N SER A 8 -4.35 49.47 14.93
CA SER A 8 -3.37 48.73 14.12
C SER A 8 -3.10 47.32 14.68
N VAL A 9 -3.14 47.14 16.00
CA VAL A 9 -3.02 45.80 16.63
C VAL A 9 -4.26 44.95 16.36
N VAL A 10 -5.46 45.53 16.45
CA VAL A 10 -6.72 44.80 16.17
C VAL A 10 -6.79 44.37 14.71
N VAL A 11 -6.39 45.23 13.77
CA VAL A 11 -6.32 44.88 12.35
C VAL A 11 -5.31 43.76 12.10
N ALA A 12 -4.12 43.83 12.70
CA ALA A 12 -3.11 42.79 12.55
C ALA A 12 -3.57 41.42 13.09
N LEU A 13 -4.24 41.40 14.25
CA LEU A 13 -4.80 40.17 14.82
C LEU A 13 -5.95 39.61 13.99
N SER A 14 -6.79 40.47 13.42
CA SER A 14 -7.90 40.05 12.55
C SER A 14 -7.40 39.44 11.24
N VAL A 15 -6.35 40.03 10.64
CA VAL A 15 -5.69 39.48 9.43
C VAL A 15 -5.01 38.15 9.75
N ALA A 16 -4.29 38.05 10.87
CA ALA A 16 -3.66 36.80 11.29
C ALA A 16 -4.69 35.69 11.55
N GLY A 17 -5.81 36.01 12.21
CA GLY A 17 -6.91 35.08 12.44
C GLY A 17 -7.58 34.62 11.12
N GLY A 18 -7.79 35.55 10.18
CA GLY A 18 -8.32 35.22 8.85
C GLY A 18 -7.40 34.30 8.04
N LEU A 19 -6.09 34.54 8.08
CA LEU A 19 -5.10 33.69 7.40
C LEU A 19 -5.02 32.30 8.04
N ALA A 20 -5.09 32.20 9.37
CA ALA A 20 -5.12 30.92 10.07
C ALA A 20 -6.40 30.12 9.74
N ALA A 21 -7.57 30.77 9.74
CA ALA A 21 -8.82 30.14 9.35
C ALA A 21 -8.81 29.68 7.88
N TRP A 22 -8.28 30.50 6.97
CA TRP A 22 -8.11 30.13 5.56
C TRP A 22 -7.15 28.95 5.39
N TYR A 23 -6.06 28.90 6.16
CA TYR A 23 -5.11 27.76 6.10
C TYR A 23 -5.74 26.45 6.60
N VAL A 24 -6.60 26.51 7.63
CA VAL A 24 -7.28 25.34 8.20
C VAL A 24 -8.46 24.88 7.33
N TRP A 25 -9.14 25.79 6.65
CA TRP A 25 -10.33 25.48 5.83
C TRP A 25 -10.09 25.47 4.32
N ARG A 26 -8.87 25.73 3.85
CA ARG A 26 -8.59 25.57 2.42
C ARG A 26 -8.76 24.10 2.05
N PRO A 27 -9.47 23.79 0.96
CA PRO A 27 -9.57 22.43 0.46
C PRO A 27 -8.17 21.91 0.14
N ILE A 28 -7.92 20.64 0.48
CA ILE A 28 -6.68 19.96 0.11
C ILE A 28 -6.61 19.98 -1.42
N PRO A 29 -5.52 20.48 -2.01
CA PRO A 29 -5.38 20.47 -3.46
C PRO A 29 -5.33 19.01 -3.92
N VAL A 30 -6.41 18.55 -4.54
CA VAL A 30 -6.47 17.26 -5.22
C VAL A 30 -5.95 17.47 -6.63
N SER A 31 -4.77 16.91 -6.94
CA SER A 31 -4.23 16.88 -8.30
C SER A 31 -4.55 15.52 -8.92
N VAL A 32 -5.09 15.55 -10.14
CA VAL A 32 -5.21 14.35 -10.98
C VAL A 32 -3.90 14.24 -11.74
N VAL A 33 -3.01 13.36 -11.28
CA VAL A 33 -1.74 13.08 -11.95
C VAL A 33 -1.94 11.90 -12.88
N VAL A 34 -1.60 12.06 -14.16
CA VAL A 34 -1.53 10.92 -15.08
C VAL A 34 -0.34 10.06 -14.64
N PRO A 35 -0.52 8.78 -14.29
CA PRO A 35 0.58 7.94 -13.85
C PRO A 35 1.64 7.87 -14.95
N SER A 36 2.80 8.44 -14.69
CA SER A 36 4.00 8.30 -15.50
C SER A 36 4.91 7.27 -14.85
N ARG A 37 5.75 6.59 -15.65
CA ARG A 37 6.88 5.84 -15.09
C ARG A 37 7.92 6.85 -14.59
N GLY A 38 7.88 7.17 -13.30
CA GLY A 38 8.95 7.88 -12.60
C GLY A 38 10.16 6.97 -12.39
N SER A 39 11.33 7.56 -12.17
CA SER A 39 12.49 6.83 -11.64
C SER A 39 12.20 6.45 -10.19
N ALA A 40 12.49 5.21 -9.79
CA ALA A 40 11.94 4.55 -8.60
C ALA A 40 12.30 5.12 -7.22
N ALA A 41 12.91 6.30 -7.15
CA ALA A 41 13.01 7.09 -5.92
C ALA A 41 11.65 7.65 -5.48
N GLU A 42 10.61 7.58 -6.32
CA GLU A 42 9.24 8.01 -6.02
C GLU A 42 8.34 6.81 -5.65
N ILE A 43 8.86 5.82 -4.90
CA ILE A 43 8.00 4.74 -4.39
C ILE A 43 7.25 5.25 -3.16
N VAL A 44 6.13 5.82 -3.53
CA VAL A 44 4.98 6.20 -2.75
C VAL A 44 4.55 5.08 -1.79
N TYR A 45 4.75 5.32 -0.50
CA TYR A 45 4.00 4.70 0.60
C TYR A 45 2.52 4.93 0.34
N ALA A 46 1.64 4.00 0.65
CA ALA A 46 0.29 4.07 0.13
C ALA A 46 -0.65 3.39 1.11
N SER A 47 -1.54 4.13 1.77
CA SER A 47 -2.69 3.52 2.46
C SER A 47 -3.94 3.80 1.64
N GLY A 48 -4.74 2.78 1.35
CA GLY A 48 -5.72 2.90 0.27
C GLY A 48 -7.15 2.49 0.52
N VAL A 49 -8.05 3.13 -0.22
CA VAL A 49 -9.47 2.77 -0.37
C VAL A 49 -9.64 2.11 -1.72
N VAL A 50 -10.36 0.99 -1.73
CA VAL A 50 -10.58 0.16 -2.90
C VAL A 50 -12.01 0.35 -3.40
N GLU A 51 -12.18 1.01 -4.54
CA GLU A 51 -13.51 1.26 -5.14
C GLU A 51 -13.62 0.69 -6.57
N PRO A 52 -14.78 0.22 -7.02
CA PRO A 52 -14.97 -0.17 -8.42
C PRO A 52 -14.84 1.02 -9.37
N VAL A 53 -14.21 0.84 -10.53
CA VAL A 53 -13.94 1.93 -11.51
C VAL A 53 -15.18 2.33 -12.32
N THR A 54 -16.12 1.42 -12.55
CA THR A 54 -17.30 1.67 -13.38
C THR A 54 -18.57 1.37 -12.59
N TRP A 55 -19.23 2.42 -12.10
CA TRP A 55 -20.49 2.31 -11.37
C TRP A 55 -21.36 3.55 -11.55
N ALA A 56 -22.66 3.40 -11.29
CA ALA A 56 -23.67 4.44 -11.35
C ALA A 56 -24.54 4.44 -10.09
N LYS A 57 -24.82 5.64 -9.55
CA LYS A 57 -25.86 5.83 -8.54
C LYS A 57 -27.22 5.82 -9.21
N VAL A 58 -28.14 5.03 -8.67
CA VAL A 58 -29.53 5.03 -9.09
C VAL A 58 -30.36 5.78 -8.06
N THR A 59 -30.96 6.89 -8.48
CA THR A 59 -31.78 7.77 -7.65
C THR A 59 -33.21 7.82 -8.21
N PRO A 60 -34.24 7.99 -7.37
CA PRO A 60 -35.62 8.15 -7.84
C PRO A 60 -35.78 9.48 -8.61
N LEU A 61 -36.62 9.46 -9.66
CA LEU A 61 -36.99 10.66 -10.43
C LEU A 61 -38.24 11.38 -9.89
N VAL A 62 -39.00 10.70 -9.02
CA VAL A 62 -40.20 11.21 -8.36
C VAL A 62 -40.09 10.87 -6.89
N ARG A 63 -40.51 11.79 -6.02
CA ARG A 63 -40.59 11.55 -4.58
C ARG A 63 -41.84 10.75 -4.26
N GLU A 64 -41.69 9.46 -4.03
CA GLU A 64 -42.81 8.58 -3.70
C GLU A 64 -42.42 7.39 -2.82
N ARG A 65 -43.41 6.69 -2.29
CA ARG A 65 -43.21 5.49 -1.47
C ARG A 65 -42.73 4.29 -2.28
N ILE A 66 -41.75 3.56 -1.79
CA ILE A 66 -41.27 2.29 -2.37
C ILE A 66 -42.32 1.20 -2.09
N VAL A 67 -42.86 0.58 -3.15
CA VAL A 67 -43.85 -0.50 -3.06
C VAL A 67 -43.29 -1.87 -3.40
N GLU A 68 -42.23 -1.91 -4.21
CA GLU A 68 -41.53 -3.13 -4.59
C GLU A 68 -40.04 -2.83 -4.69
N GLN A 69 -39.19 -3.74 -4.23
CA GLN A 69 -37.73 -3.61 -4.29
C GLN A 69 -37.12 -5.00 -4.45
N CYS A 70 -36.15 -5.17 -5.34
CA CYS A 70 -35.42 -6.43 -5.43
C CYS A 70 -34.51 -6.61 -4.21
N ASN A 71 -34.29 -7.85 -3.76
CA ASN A 71 -33.23 -8.18 -2.80
C ASN A 71 -32.02 -8.68 -3.60
N CYS A 72 -31.34 -7.74 -4.24
CA CYS A 72 -30.46 -7.98 -5.38
C CYS A 72 -29.02 -7.53 -5.11
N GLU A 73 -28.69 -7.09 -3.89
CA GLU A 73 -27.32 -6.80 -3.50
C GLU A 73 -26.39 -8.00 -3.75
N GLY A 74 -25.31 -7.77 -4.49
CA GLY A 74 -24.39 -8.80 -4.97
C GLY A 74 -24.85 -9.58 -6.21
N ALA A 75 -26.07 -9.36 -6.71
CA ALA A 75 -26.58 -10.03 -7.91
C ALA A 75 -26.23 -9.26 -9.20
N ALA A 76 -26.05 -10.01 -10.29
CA ALA A 76 -25.86 -9.44 -11.62
C ALA A 76 -27.19 -8.92 -12.19
N VAL A 77 -27.15 -7.73 -12.77
CA VAL A 77 -28.28 -7.05 -13.43
C VAL A 77 -27.90 -6.60 -14.82
N LYS A 78 -28.87 -6.57 -15.72
CA LYS A 78 -28.75 -5.97 -17.04
C LYS A 78 -29.35 -4.58 -17.04
N LYS A 79 -28.89 -3.74 -17.96
CA LYS A 79 -29.49 -2.44 -18.24
C LYS A 79 -31.00 -2.61 -18.47
N GLU A 80 -31.78 -1.70 -17.88
CA GLU A 80 -33.26 -1.68 -17.84
C GLU A 80 -33.92 -2.68 -16.88
N ASP A 81 -33.17 -3.56 -16.20
CA ASP A 81 -33.72 -4.43 -15.16
C ASP A 81 -34.34 -3.58 -14.04
N ILE A 82 -35.50 -4.02 -13.55
CA ILE A 82 -36.28 -3.28 -12.55
C ILE A 82 -35.68 -3.56 -11.18
N LEU A 83 -35.19 -2.50 -10.53
CA LEU A 83 -34.60 -2.56 -9.20
C LEU A 83 -35.63 -2.28 -8.11
N ALA A 84 -36.51 -1.31 -8.36
CA ALA A 84 -37.61 -0.96 -7.46
C ALA A 84 -38.78 -0.31 -8.20
N ARG A 85 -39.96 -0.31 -7.58
CA ARG A 85 -41.13 0.45 -8.01
C ARG A 85 -41.61 1.38 -6.91
N LEU A 86 -42.00 2.57 -7.33
CA LEU A 86 -42.66 3.55 -6.49
C LEU A 86 -44.18 3.46 -6.66
N ASP A 87 -44.92 3.94 -5.67
CA ASP A 87 -46.38 3.97 -5.69
C ASP A 87 -46.88 4.84 -6.85
N ASP A 88 -47.40 4.21 -7.90
CA ASP A 88 -47.91 4.86 -9.11
C ASP A 88 -49.45 4.85 -9.18
N SER A 89 -50.13 4.51 -8.08
CA SER A 89 -51.59 4.30 -8.04
C SER A 89 -52.38 5.54 -8.46
N GLU A 90 -52.04 6.72 -7.94
CA GLU A 90 -52.66 7.99 -8.32
C GLU A 90 -52.36 8.36 -9.79
N ALA A 91 -51.13 8.15 -10.24
CA ALA A 91 -50.72 8.44 -11.62
C ALA A 91 -51.44 7.53 -12.63
N ARG A 92 -51.63 6.24 -12.30
CA ARG A 92 -52.43 5.30 -13.10
C ARG A 92 -53.89 5.69 -13.14
N ALA A 93 -54.46 6.11 -12.00
CA ALA A 93 -55.85 6.58 -11.95
C ALA A 93 -56.05 7.81 -12.84
N ALA A 94 -55.11 8.78 -12.81
CA ALA A 94 -55.15 9.95 -13.67
C ALA A 94 -55.03 9.59 -15.17
N LEU A 95 -54.18 8.62 -15.52
CA LEU A 95 -54.09 8.13 -16.89
C LEU A 95 -55.40 7.47 -17.34
N ALA A 96 -55.99 6.61 -16.51
CA ALA A 96 -57.26 5.95 -16.81
C ALA A 96 -58.40 6.96 -17.03
N GLU A 97 -58.44 8.05 -16.25
CA GLU A 97 -59.39 9.14 -16.47
C GLU A 97 -59.19 9.84 -17.82
N LEU A 98 -57.94 10.15 -18.18
CA LEU A 98 -57.61 10.77 -19.47
C LEU A 98 -57.97 9.84 -20.65
N GLU A 99 -57.70 8.55 -20.53
CA GLU A 99 -58.06 7.55 -21.55
C GLU A 99 -59.58 7.42 -21.71
N ALA A 100 -60.35 7.46 -20.62
CA ALA A 100 -61.80 7.45 -20.68
C ALA A 100 -62.37 8.71 -21.36
N ARG A 101 -61.81 9.89 -21.05
CA ARG A 101 -62.18 11.15 -21.71
C ARG A 101 -61.82 11.14 -23.19
N LEU A 102 -60.64 10.63 -23.55
CA LEU A 102 -60.22 10.46 -24.94
C LEU A 102 -61.19 9.55 -25.70
N ALA A 103 -61.57 8.41 -25.13
CA ALA A 103 -62.51 7.48 -25.75
C ALA A 103 -63.88 8.13 -26.01
N LEU A 104 -64.37 8.96 -25.09
CA LEU A 104 -65.61 9.72 -25.27
C LEU A 104 -65.46 10.77 -26.39
N ALA A 105 -64.39 11.57 -26.37
CA ALA A 105 -64.12 12.58 -27.38
C ALA A 105 -64.00 11.96 -28.79
N GLU A 106 -63.39 10.78 -28.92
CA GLU A 106 -63.34 10.04 -30.18
C GLU A 106 -64.73 9.58 -30.65
N GLN A 107 -65.60 9.15 -29.73
CA GLN A 107 -66.98 8.80 -30.07
C GLN A 107 -67.77 10.02 -30.54
N GLU A 108 -67.61 11.17 -29.89
CA GLU A 108 -68.24 12.42 -30.28
C GLU A 108 -67.71 12.92 -31.64
N PHE A 109 -66.41 12.86 -31.87
CA PHE A 109 -65.80 13.17 -33.16
C PHE A 109 -66.37 12.28 -34.29
N ARG A 110 -66.46 10.96 -34.07
CA ARG A 110 -67.10 10.03 -35.02
C ARG A 110 -68.57 10.40 -35.28
N ARG A 111 -69.31 10.78 -34.23
CA ARG A 111 -70.72 11.21 -34.34
C ARG A 111 -70.85 12.50 -35.14
N TYR A 112 -70.04 13.50 -34.89
CA TYR A 112 -70.07 14.77 -35.62
C TYR A 112 -69.66 14.59 -37.09
N ASN A 113 -68.68 13.72 -37.39
CA ASN A 113 -68.33 13.36 -38.77
C ASN A 113 -69.51 12.72 -39.52
N LEU A 114 -70.20 11.75 -38.91
CA LEU A 114 -71.39 11.14 -39.51
C LEU A 114 -72.54 12.14 -39.71
N MET A 115 -72.69 13.12 -38.81
CA MET A 115 -73.70 14.17 -38.95
C MET A 115 -73.34 15.17 -40.05
N LEU A 116 -72.05 15.48 -40.22
CA LEU A 116 -71.54 16.31 -41.30
C LEU A 116 -71.78 15.65 -42.67
N GLU A 117 -71.50 14.35 -42.80
CA GLU A 117 -71.82 13.56 -44.01
C GLU A 117 -73.31 13.60 -44.38
N LYS A 118 -74.19 13.71 -43.37
CA LYS A 118 -75.64 13.84 -43.53
C LYS A 118 -76.12 15.29 -43.70
N ASN A 119 -75.21 16.27 -43.81
CA ASN A 119 -75.50 17.71 -43.84
C ASN A 119 -76.30 18.23 -42.63
N THR A 120 -76.15 17.59 -41.47
CA THR A 120 -76.88 17.93 -40.22
C THR A 120 -76.01 18.53 -39.12
N ALA A 121 -74.70 18.64 -39.35
CA ALA A 121 -73.76 19.33 -38.47
C ALA A 121 -72.88 20.31 -39.24
N ALA A 122 -72.41 21.37 -38.57
CA ALA A 122 -71.49 22.35 -39.15
C ALA A 122 -70.04 21.85 -39.11
N GLN A 123 -69.25 22.17 -40.14
CA GLN A 123 -67.80 21.85 -40.22
C GLN A 123 -67.04 22.29 -38.95
N GLN A 124 -67.37 23.47 -38.41
CA GLN A 124 -66.78 23.99 -37.18
C GLN A 124 -66.93 23.05 -35.96
N SER A 125 -68.00 22.26 -35.90
CA SER A 125 -68.22 21.29 -34.82
C SER A 125 -67.30 20.07 -34.94
N VAL A 126 -67.02 19.64 -36.16
CA VAL A 126 -66.06 18.57 -36.46
C VAL A 126 -64.64 19.02 -36.14
N ASP A 127 -64.25 20.23 -36.56
CA ASP A 127 -62.91 20.77 -36.32
C ASP A 127 -62.65 20.94 -34.81
N ARG A 128 -63.66 21.38 -34.03
CA ARG A 128 -63.57 21.48 -32.57
C ARG A 128 -63.38 20.11 -31.91
N ALA A 129 -64.18 19.12 -32.29
CA ALA A 129 -64.07 17.76 -31.76
C ALA A 129 -62.74 17.10 -32.14
N SER A 130 -62.21 17.35 -33.34
CA SER A 130 -60.88 16.89 -33.76
C SER A 130 -59.77 17.48 -32.89
N SER A 131 -59.83 18.78 -32.59
CA SER A 131 -58.85 19.46 -31.74
C SER A 131 -58.86 18.92 -30.32
N GLU A 132 -60.05 18.63 -29.78
CA GLU A 132 -60.21 18.06 -28.43
C GLU A 132 -59.63 16.65 -28.32
N VAL A 133 -59.82 15.80 -29.34
CA VAL A 133 -59.20 14.47 -29.41
C VAL A 133 -57.67 14.58 -29.40
N GLU A 134 -57.09 15.45 -30.23
CA GLU A 134 -55.63 15.61 -30.29
C GLU A 134 -55.05 16.17 -28.98
N GLN A 135 -55.74 17.09 -28.31
CA GLN A 135 -55.34 17.60 -26.99
C GLN A 135 -55.34 16.49 -25.92
N LEU A 136 -56.43 15.72 -25.84
CA LEU A 136 -56.53 14.63 -24.86
C LEU A 136 -55.52 13.51 -25.13
N LYS A 137 -55.26 13.22 -26.40
CA LYS A 137 -54.24 12.25 -26.82
C LYS A 137 -52.84 12.70 -26.40
N ALA A 138 -52.50 13.97 -26.56
CA ALA A 138 -51.23 14.53 -26.10
C ALA A 138 -51.09 14.45 -24.56
N LEU A 139 -52.15 14.76 -23.82
CA LEU A 139 -52.17 14.67 -22.35
C LEU A 139 -52.03 13.23 -21.86
N ALA A 140 -52.74 12.28 -22.47
CA ALA A 140 -52.64 10.86 -22.13
C ALA A 140 -51.24 10.30 -22.44
N ALA A 141 -50.65 10.67 -23.59
CA ALA A 141 -49.28 10.30 -23.92
C ALA A 141 -48.27 10.87 -22.91
N GLY A 142 -48.44 12.13 -22.51
CA GLY A 142 -47.62 12.76 -21.47
C GLY A 142 -47.71 12.04 -20.12
N GLN A 143 -48.91 11.65 -19.70
CA GLN A 143 -49.05 10.91 -18.44
C GLN A 143 -48.53 9.49 -18.51
N ARG A 144 -48.68 8.82 -19.66
CA ARG A 144 -48.10 7.49 -19.85
C ARG A 144 -46.58 7.52 -19.75
N ALA A 145 -45.93 8.55 -20.32
CA ALA A 145 -44.49 8.74 -20.19
C ALA A 145 -44.08 9.04 -18.74
N ARG A 146 -44.91 9.72 -17.96
CA ARG A 146 -44.63 10.02 -16.54
C ARG A 146 -44.67 8.77 -15.66
N LEU A 147 -45.46 7.75 -16.00
CA LEU A 147 -45.49 6.47 -15.27
C LEU A 147 -44.14 5.76 -15.29
N ASP A 148 -43.36 5.91 -16.35
CA ASP A 148 -42.01 5.31 -16.41
C ASP A 148 -41.08 5.87 -15.33
N SER A 149 -41.29 7.12 -14.88
CA SER A 149 -40.51 7.75 -13.80
C SER A 149 -40.76 7.14 -12.42
N TYR A 150 -41.77 6.29 -12.26
CA TYR A 150 -42.07 5.55 -11.02
C TYR A 150 -41.35 4.18 -10.97
N ILE A 151 -40.67 3.79 -12.04
CA ILE A 151 -39.91 2.53 -12.10
C ILE A 151 -38.42 2.86 -12.02
N ILE A 152 -37.74 2.32 -11.02
CA ILE A 152 -36.30 2.46 -10.85
C ILE A 152 -35.63 1.30 -11.58
N ARG A 153 -34.78 1.63 -12.57
CA ARG A 153 -34.12 0.65 -13.44
C ARG A 153 -32.60 0.71 -13.32
N ALA A 154 -31.94 -0.40 -13.58
CA ALA A 154 -30.50 -0.46 -13.71
C ALA A 154 -30.05 0.36 -14.94
N PRO A 155 -29.17 1.37 -14.78
CA PRO A 155 -28.76 2.25 -15.88
C PRO A 155 -27.70 1.62 -16.79
N ILE A 156 -27.01 0.60 -16.31
CA ILE A 156 -25.93 -0.13 -16.97
C ILE A 156 -26.00 -1.62 -16.63
N ASP A 157 -25.33 -2.44 -17.43
CA ASP A 157 -25.04 -3.83 -17.07
C ASP A 157 -24.03 -3.85 -15.91
N GLY A 158 -24.18 -4.77 -14.95
CA GLY A 158 -23.25 -4.87 -13.83
C GLY A 158 -23.76 -5.71 -12.67
N VAL A 159 -23.26 -5.44 -11.48
CA VAL A 159 -23.66 -6.03 -10.20
C VAL A 159 -24.21 -4.92 -9.31
N VAL A 160 -25.26 -5.20 -8.54
CA VAL A 160 -25.72 -4.28 -7.48
C VAL A 160 -24.70 -4.33 -6.35
N LEU A 161 -23.86 -3.31 -6.25
CA LEU A 161 -22.77 -3.18 -5.29
C LEU A 161 -23.27 -2.85 -3.88
N ARG A 162 -24.37 -2.11 -3.82
CA ARG A 162 -25.03 -1.69 -2.58
C ARG A 162 -26.50 -1.39 -2.87
N GLN A 163 -27.35 -1.71 -1.91
CA GLN A 163 -28.78 -1.43 -1.91
C GLN A 163 -29.14 -0.73 -0.59
N ASP A 164 -29.84 0.40 -0.69
CA ASP A 164 -30.34 1.18 0.46
C ASP A 164 -31.86 1.41 0.30
N GLY A 165 -32.55 1.65 1.42
CA GLY A 165 -33.99 1.88 1.51
C GLY A 165 -34.81 0.58 1.64
N GLU A 166 -35.99 0.69 2.26
CA GLU A 166 -36.91 -0.42 2.49
C GLU A 166 -38.29 -0.20 1.88
N VAL A 167 -39.00 -1.30 1.56
CA VAL A 167 -40.40 -1.25 1.12
C VAL A 167 -41.25 -0.59 2.20
N GLY A 168 -41.95 0.49 1.83
CA GLY A 168 -42.75 1.31 2.73
C GLY A 168 -42.12 2.67 3.05
N GLU A 169 -40.82 2.86 2.83
CA GLU A 169 -40.16 4.16 2.98
C GLU A 169 -40.42 5.09 1.79
N VAL A 170 -40.28 6.40 2.01
CA VAL A 170 -40.40 7.41 0.96
C VAL A 170 -39.02 7.63 0.32
N ALA A 171 -38.94 7.37 -0.98
CA ALA A 171 -37.74 7.61 -1.77
C ALA A 171 -37.61 9.12 -2.09
N ASP A 172 -36.73 9.83 -1.41
CA ASP A 172 -36.48 11.25 -1.66
C ASP A 172 -35.64 11.50 -2.93
N LEU A 173 -35.93 12.61 -3.61
CA LEU A 173 -35.18 13.03 -4.80
C LEU A 173 -33.70 13.24 -4.47
N GLY A 174 -32.82 12.64 -5.27
CA GLY A 174 -31.37 12.75 -5.11
C GLY A 174 -30.76 11.76 -4.10
N THR A 175 -31.57 11.03 -3.34
CA THR A 175 -31.09 9.93 -2.48
C THR A 175 -30.77 8.71 -3.33
N ALA A 176 -29.53 8.21 -3.25
CA ALA A 176 -29.13 6.99 -3.96
C ALA A 176 -29.71 5.77 -3.25
N LEU A 177 -30.47 4.96 -3.98
CA LEU A 177 -31.04 3.70 -3.48
C LEU A 177 -30.23 2.49 -3.95
N PHE A 178 -29.56 2.59 -5.09
CA PHE A 178 -28.74 1.50 -5.62
C PHE A 178 -27.42 2.03 -6.20
N TRP A 179 -26.39 1.20 -6.10
CA TRP A 179 -25.11 1.37 -6.78
C TRP A 179 -24.94 0.19 -7.72
N VAL A 180 -24.96 0.41 -9.04
CA VAL A 180 -24.81 -0.66 -10.04
C VAL A 180 -23.50 -0.45 -10.76
N GLY A 181 -22.66 -1.47 -10.86
CA GLY A 181 -21.37 -1.38 -11.53
C GLY A 181 -20.62 -2.69 -11.65
N GLU A 182 -19.47 -2.66 -12.31
CA GLU A 182 -18.57 -3.80 -12.34
C GLU A 182 -17.79 -3.87 -11.03
N GLN A 183 -17.74 -5.02 -10.36
CA GLN A 183 -16.92 -5.20 -9.16
C GLN A 183 -15.40 -5.05 -9.43
N LYS A 184 -14.99 -5.08 -10.70
CA LYS A 184 -13.61 -4.97 -11.15
C LYS A 184 -13.54 -4.14 -12.44
N PRO A 185 -12.44 -3.41 -12.71
CA PRO A 185 -11.23 -3.33 -11.90
C PRO A 185 -11.45 -2.48 -10.63
N LEU A 186 -10.69 -2.81 -9.60
CA LEU A 186 -10.63 -2.07 -8.35
C LEU A 186 -9.65 -0.89 -8.51
N LEU A 187 -10.07 0.31 -8.18
CA LEU A 187 -9.23 1.50 -8.04
C LEU A 187 -8.58 1.46 -6.65
N VAL A 188 -7.26 1.39 -6.59
CA VAL A 188 -6.49 1.60 -5.36
C VAL A 188 -6.13 3.08 -5.30
N VAL A 189 -6.88 3.86 -4.52
CA VAL A 189 -6.45 5.20 -4.11
C VAL A 189 -5.44 5.03 -2.99
N ALA A 190 -4.38 5.83 -2.93
CA ALA A 190 -3.30 5.62 -1.98
C ALA A 190 -2.80 6.94 -1.41
N ASP A 191 -2.76 7.03 -0.08
CA ASP A 191 -2.22 8.17 0.65
C ASP A 191 -0.74 7.99 0.91
N VAL A 192 0.02 9.01 0.49
CA VAL A 192 1.46 8.96 0.36
C VAL A 192 2.18 9.68 1.47
N ASN A 193 3.11 8.97 2.10
CA ASN A 193 4.11 9.60 2.93
C ASN A 193 5.25 10.13 2.04
N GLU A 194 5.11 11.35 1.54
CA GLU A 194 6.10 11.99 0.66
C GLU A 194 7.42 12.35 1.39
N GLU A 195 7.41 12.36 2.72
CA GLU A 195 8.58 12.73 3.53
C GLU A 195 9.48 11.53 3.88
N ASP A 196 9.05 10.30 3.56
CA ASP A 196 9.75 9.04 3.90
C ASP A 196 10.07 8.88 5.40
N ILE A 197 9.32 9.55 6.28
CA ILE A 197 9.51 9.49 7.73
C ILE A 197 8.68 8.34 8.31
N PRO A 198 9.27 7.40 9.08
CA PRO A 198 8.51 6.33 9.72
C PRO A 198 7.34 6.86 10.55
N LEU A 199 6.17 6.26 10.41
CA LEU A 199 4.98 6.74 11.11
C LEU A 199 5.08 6.45 12.61
N GLY A 200 4.70 7.44 13.42
CA GLY A 200 4.53 7.22 14.86
C GLY A 200 3.41 6.23 15.15
N LEU A 201 3.42 5.63 16.36
CA LEU A 201 2.42 4.62 16.76
C LEU A 201 0.97 5.10 16.58
N ASP A 202 0.68 6.36 16.92
CA ASP A 202 -0.67 6.91 16.81
C ASP A 202 -1.09 7.15 15.36
N GLN A 203 -0.17 7.61 14.51
CA GLN A 203 -0.42 7.77 13.07
C GLN A 203 -0.66 6.40 12.41
N MET A 204 0.14 5.40 12.78
CA MET A 204 -0.04 4.03 12.28
C MET A 204 -1.38 3.43 12.74
N ARG A 205 -1.79 3.64 14.00
CA ARG A 205 -3.14 3.25 14.45
C ARG A 205 -4.25 3.94 13.67
N GLN A 206 -4.12 5.24 13.40
CA GLN A 206 -5.07 5.97 12.57
C GLN A 206 -5.14 5.39 11.16
N ALA A 207 -4.00 5.05 10.56
CA ALA A 207 -3.96 4.40 9.26
C ALA A 207 -4.66 3.03 9.29
N MET A 208 -4.39 2.22 10.32
CA MET A 208 -5.04 0.92 10.51
C MET A 208 -6.57 1.03 10.69
N ALA A 209 -7.07 2.13 11.22
CA ALA A 209 -8.51 2.41 11.37
C ALA A 209 -9.14 3.03 10.10
N ALA A 210 -8.37 3.79 9.32
CA ALA A 210 -8.87 4.56 8.19
C ALA A 210 -8.86 3.80 6.86
N TYR A 211 -7.89 2.89 6.64
CA TYR A 211 -7.66 2.26 5.34
C TYR A 211 -7.90 0.75 5.34
N ASP A 212 -8.17 0.19 4.16
CA ASP A 212 -8.38 -1.25 3.97
C ASP A 212 -7.05 -2.01 3.83
N ALA A 213 -5.99 -1.34 3.39
CA ALA A 213 -4.63 -1.87 3.31
C ALA A 213 -3.61 -0.83 3.79
N VAL A 214 -2.59 -1.30 4.52
CA VAL A 214 -1.47 -0.48 5.01
C VAL A 214 -0.14 -1.11 4.57
N LEU A 215 0.79 -0.28 4.12
CA LEU A 215 2.04 -0.72 3.48
C LEU A 215 3.23 -0.24 4.33
N PRO A 216 3.50 -0.90 5.47
CA PRO A 216 4.62 -0.51 6.32
C PRO A 216 5.95 -0.86 5.66
N THR A 217 7.00 -0.15 6.05
CA THR A 217 8.39 -0.51 5.75
C THR A 217 9.08 -1.14 6.94
N VAL A 218 10.28 -1.65 6.70
CA VAL A 218 11.15 -2.19 7.75
C VAL A 218 11.49 -1.21 8.89
N SER A 219 11.29 0.09 8.67
CA SER A 219 11.52 1.14 9.66
C SER A 219 10.30 1.43 10.55
N ASP A 220 9.10 1.08 10.09
CA ASP A 220 7.87 1.26 10.86
C ASP A 220 7.79 0.20 11.97
N LYS A 221 7.37 0.59 13.18
CA LYS A 221 7.23 -0.34 14.30
C LYS A 221 5.76 -0.64 14.54
N LEU A 222 5.38 -1.92 14.39
CA LEU A 222 4.01 -2.41 14.57
C LEU A 222 3.92 -3.41 15.73
N PRO A 223 4.10 -2.96 16.99
CA PRO A 223 3.88 -3.81 18.16
C PRO A 223 2.41 -4.21 18.30
N SER A 224 2.14 -5.18 19.18
CA SER A 224 0.77 -5.66 19.48
C SER A 224 -0.23 -4.53 19.74
N SER A 225 0.21 -3.45 20.36
CA SER A 225 -0.63 -2.31 20.74
C SER A 225 -1.21 -1.53 19.56
N ILE A 226 -0.66 -1.68 18.34
CA ILE A 226 -1.25 -1.08 17.13
C ILE A 226 -2.52 -1.80 16.70
N PHE A 227 -2.63 -3.08 17.04
CA PHE A 227 -3.77 -3.93 16.70
C PHE A 227 -4.89 -3.86 17.76
N GLU A 228 -4.72 -3.04 18.79
CA GLU A 228 -5.75 -2.75 19.79
C GLU A 228 -6.71 -1.66 19.27
N GLY A 229 -8.01 -1.81 19.54
CA GLY A 229 -9.04 -0.89 19.05
C GLY A 229 -9.64 -1.24 17.69
N ASP A 230 -10.19 -0.23 17.02
CA ASP A 230 -10.81 -0.34 15.71
C ASP A 230 -9.75 -0.56 14.63
N THR A 231 -9.93 -1.61 13.83
CA THR A 231 -9.01 -1.97 12.75
C THR A 231 -9.85 -2.24 11.50
N ARG A 232 -9.79 -1.32 10.55
CA ARG A 232 -10.39 -1.48 9.21
C ARG A 232 -9.45 -2.24 8.29
N ALA A 233 -8.14 -2.07 8.48
CA ALA A 233 -7.12 -2.70 7.65
C ALA A 233 -7.26 -4.22 7.64
N LYS A 234 -7.28 -4.79 6.45
CA LYS A 234 -7.43 -6.24 6.21
C LYS A 234 -6.10 -6.89 5.82
N ILE A 235 -5.16 -6.09 5.31
CA ILE A 235 -3.86 -6.55 4.85
C ILE A 235 -2.74 -5.53 5.15
N LEU A 236 -1.59 -6.06 5.59
CA LEU A 236 -0.31 -5.38 5.66
C LEU A 236 0.59 -5.83 4.50
N GLY A 237 0.89 -4.91 3.59
CA GLY A 237 1.83 -5.10 2.50
C GLY A 237 3.24 -4.66 2.90
N ASN A 238 3.98 -5.47 3.66
CA ASN A 238 5.29 -5.06 4.18
C ASN A 238 6.31 -4.87 3.05
N PHE A 239 6.78 -3.65 2.89
CA PHE A 239 7.84 -3.29 1.96
C PHE A 239 9.21 -3.68 2.54
N GLY A 240 9.48 -4.97 2.53
CA GLY A 240 10.72 -5.56 3.03
C GLY A 240 10.62 -7.07 3.16
N VAL A 241 11.77 -7.75 3.24
CA VAL A 241 11.79 -9.21 3.48
C VAL A 241 11.59 -9.54 4.95
N GLY A 242 12.32 -8.85 5.84
CA GLY A 242 12.15 -9.05 7.28
C GLY A 242 10.91 -8.33 7.79
N TYR A 243 10.16 -9.02 8.65
CA TYR A 243 8.90 -8.58 9.25
C TYR A 243 8.96 -8.60 10.79
N ASN A 244 10.16 -8.62 11.37
CA ASN A 244 10.39 -8.66 12.82
C ASN A 244 9.90 -7.40 13.56
N HIS A 245 9.62 -6.33 12.83
CA HIS A 245 9.03 -5.09 13.33
C HIS A 245 7.49 -5.17 13.42
N ILE A 246 6.86 -6.25 12.93
CA ILE A 246 5.42 -6.49 12.96
C ILE A 246 5.10 -7.62 13.93
N ASP A 247 4.19 -7.39 14.87
CA ASP A 247 3.61 -8.45 15.67
C ASP A 247 2.61 -9.28 14.84
N ILE A 248 3.14 -10.29 14.16
CA ILE A 248 2.36 -11.17 13.28
C ILE A 248 1.31 -12.00 14.04
N ALA A 249 1.49 -12.23 15.35
CA ALA A 249 0.52 -12.95 16.16
C ALA A 249 -0.68 -12.05 16.47
N ALA A 250 -0.43 -10.78 16.82
CA ALA A 250 -1.48 -9.78 17.00
C ALA A 250 -2.23 -9.49 15.69
N ALA A 251 -1.50 -9.33 14.58
CA ALA A 251 -2.10 -9.15 13.25
C ALA A 251 -3.06 -10.30 12.90
N LYS A 252 -2.59 -11.54 13.04
CA LYS A 252 -3.40 -12.74 12.80
C LYS A 252 -4.61 -12.83 13.71
N ALA A 253 -4.47 -12.51 15.00
CA ALA A 253 -5.57 -12.52 15.96
C ALA A 253 -6.67 -11.49 15.62
N LYS A 254 -6.31 -10.41 14.93
CA LYS A 254 -7.23 -9.38 14.43
C LYS A 254 -7.74 -9.62 13.00
N GLY A 255 -7.36 -10.73 12.38
CA GLY A 255 -7.76 -11.04 11.00
C GLY A 255 -7.05 -10.19 9.95
N VAL A 256 -5.93 -9.57 10.29
CA VAL A 256 -5.11 -8.78 9.36
C VAL A 256 -4.06 -9.68 8.74
N LEU A 257 -4.13 -9.88 7.43
CA LEU A 257 -3.15 -10.67 6.68
C LEU A 257 -1.84 -9.90 6.54
N VAL A 258 -0.69 -10.58 6.59
CA VAL A 258 0.62 -9.94 6.37
C VAL A 258 1.33 -10.59 5.20
N THR A 259 1.87 -9.76 4.29
CA THR A 259 2.72 -10.18 3.16
C THR A 259 4.07 -9.48 3.22
N ASN A 260 5.05 -9.95 2.45
CA ASN A 260 6.40 -9.36 2.38
C ASN A 260 6.97 -9.40 0.94
N THR A 261 8.24 -9.02 0.74
CA THR A 261 8.84 -8.90 -0.62
C THR A 261 10.08 -9.81 -0.86
N PRO A 262 9.96 -11.15 -0.74
CA PRO A 262 11.08 -12.07 -0.88
C PRO A 262 11.59 -12.18 -2.32
N GLY A 263 12.86 -12.55 -2.47
CA GLY A 263 13.48 -12.89 -3.75
C GLY A 263 14.02 -11.69 -4.53
N VAL A 264 13.36 -10.53 -4.49
CA VAL A 264 13.69 -9.38 -5.35
C VAL A 264 14.87 -8.53 -4.88
N LEU A 265 15.27 -8.63 -3.61
CA LEU A 265 16.39 -7.86 -3.04
C LEU A 265 17.66 -8.68 -2.76
N THR A 266 17.63 -9.95 -3.16
CA THR A 266 18.67 -10.95 -2.82
C THR A 266 20.06 -10.51 -3.27
N ASP A 267 20.16 -10.08 -4.53
CA ASP A 267 21.43 -9.72 -5.15
C ASP A 267 22.00 -8.42 -4.60
N CYS A 268 21.20 -7.36 -4.52
CA CYS A 268 21.67 -6.07 -4.00
C CYS A 268 22.14 -6.17 -2.54
N THR A 269 21.47 -6.96 -1.69
CA THR A 269 21.92 -7.11 -0.30
C THR A 269 23.21 -7.94 -0.21
N ALA A 270 23.39 -8.91 -1.10
CA ALA A 270 24.67 -9.62 -1.22
C ALA A 270 25.79 -8.72 -1.76
N ASP A 271 25.48 -7.79 -2.66
CA ASP A 271 26.42 -6.79 -3.18
C ASP A 271 26.86 -5.81 -2.09
N ILE A 272 25.95 -5.33 -1.24
CA ILE A 272 26.29 -4.48 -0.09
C ILE A 272 27.16 -5.24 0.93
N ALA A 273 26.91 -6.52 1.17
CA ALA A 273 27.78 -7.33 2.02
C ALA A 273 29.19 -7.45 1.44
N MET A 274 29.31 -7.65 0.11
CA MET A 274 30.61 -7.66 -0.57
C MET A 274 31.30 -6.29 -0.55
N LEU A 275 30.55 -5.20 -0.73
CA LEU A 275 31.04 -3.83 -0.62
C LEU A 275 31.65 -3.59 0.76
N LEU A 276 30.91 -3.89 1.83
CA LEU A 276 31.36 -3.76 3.21
C LEU A 276 32.58 -4.62 3.49
N LEU A 277 32.58 -5.87 3.01
CA LEU A 277 33.71 -6.80 3.16
C LEU A 277 34.99 -6.22 2.53
N LEU A 278 34.90 -5.74 1.30
CA LEU A 278 36.05 -5.16 0.59
C LEU A 278 36.48 -3.83 1.21
N ALA A 279 35.53 -2.97 1.55
CA ALA A 279 35.79 -1.66 2.14
C ALA A 279 36.51 -1.79 3.48
N VAL A 280 36.06 -2.67 4.38
CA VAL A 280 36.72 -2.87 5.68
C VAL A 280 38.06 -3.58 5.52
N ALA A 281 38.15 -4.60 4.65
CA ALA A 281 39.40 -5.33 4.41
C ALA A 281 40.50 -4.41 3.87
N ARG A 282 40.13 -3.44 3.01
CA ARG A 282 41.07 -2.55 2.31
C ARG A 282 41.16 -1.16 2.91
N ARG A 283 40.53 -0.91 4.07
CA ARG A 283 40.45 0.41 4.72
C ARG A 283 39.94 1.49 3.76
N GLY A 284 39.01 1.12 2.88
CA GLY A 284 38.47 1.98 1.83
C GLY A 284 37.74 3.20 2.38
N GLY A 285 36.94 3.03 3.43
CA GLY A 285 36.22 4.13 4.07
C GLY A 285 37.16 5.18 4.69
N GLU A 286 38.17 4.75 5.44
CA GLU A 286 39.21 5.64 5.97
C GLU A 286 39.97 6.36 4.85
N GLY A 287 40.40 5.63 3.82
CA GLY A 287 41.12 6.22 2.68
C GLY A 287 40.29 7.25 1.92
N GLU A 288 39.00 6.99 1.73
CA GLU A 288 38.07 7.92 1.09
C GLU A 288 37.92 9.22 1.89
N ARG A 289 37.75 9.12 3.22
CA ARG A 289 37.69 10.27 4.12
C ARG A 289 38.99 11.08 4.13
N GLN A 290 40.15 10.42 4.14
CA GLN A 290 41.45 11.10 4.09
C GLN A 290 41.62 11.91 2.79
N LEU A 291 41.13 11.41 1.66
CA LEU A 291 41.17 12.14 0.40
C LEU A 291 40.21 13.33 0.40
N ARG A 292 38.97 13.16 0.89
CA ARG A 292 37.99 14.27 0.96
C ARG A 292 38.43 15.39 1.90
N SER A 293 39.08 15.07 3.01
CA SER A 293 39.57 16.06 3.97
C SER A 293 40.86 16.77 3.52
N GLY A 294 41.47 16.33 2.42
CA GLY A 294 42.77 16.84 1.96
C GLY A 294 43.97 16.35 2.78
N ALA A 295 43.76 15.40 3.72
CA ALA A 295 44.81 14.85 4.57
C ALA A 295 45.63 13.72 3.88
N GLY A 296 45.28 13.32 2.67
CA GLY A 296 45.94 12.25 1.93
C GLY A 296 47.38 12.60 1.53
N GLN A 297 48.34 11.77 1.95
CA GLN A 297 49.77 11.95 1.65
C GLN A 297 50.19 11.37 0.28
N GLY A 298 49.23 10.88 -0.52
CA GLY A 298 49.49 10.16 -1.77
C GLY A 298 49.92 8.71 -1.54
N TRP A 299 50.44 8.07 -2.58
CA TRP A 299 50.89 6.68 -2.50
C TRP A 299 52.19 6.57 -1.71
N GLY A 300 52.27 5.56 -0.84
CA GLY A 300 53.48 5.15 -0.15
C GLY A 300 53.43 3.67 0.22
N PRO A 301 54.55 3.07 0.63
CA PRO A 301 54.62 1.63 0.90
C PRO A 301 53.90 1.18 2.18
N ALA A 302 53.64 2.10 3.12
CA ALA A 302 53.12 1.84 4.46
C ALA A 302 51.71 2.39 4.79
N PRO A 303 51.25 3.52 4.20
CA PRO A 303 49.93 4.05 4.50
C PRO A 303 48.79 3.07 4.18
N LEU A 304 47.80 2.99 5.08
CA LEU A 304 46.54 2.26 4.90
C LEU A 304 46.67 0.78 4.49
N ILE A 305 47.70 0.07 4.97
CA ILE A 305 47.82 -1.37 4.71
C ILE A 305 46.61 -2.12 5.28
N GLY A 306 45.84 -2.73 4.38
CA GLY A 306 44.69 -3.58 4.68
C GLY A 306 45.05 -5.07 4.71
N THR A 307 44.12 -5.89 4.24
CA THR A 307 44.34 -7.32 3.95
C THR A 307 43.76 -7.67 2.59
N LYS A 308 44.32 -8.68 1.93
CA LYS A 308 43.66 -9.32 0.79
C LYS A 308 42.50 -10.18 1.27
N VAL A 309 41.49 -10.31 0.42
CA VAL A 309 40.34 -11.23 0.60
C VAL A 309 40.54 -12.53 -0.17
N ALA A 310 41.35 -12.50 -1.24
CA ALA A 310 41.58 -13.67 -2.07
C ALA A 310 42.30 -14.80 -1.31
N GLY A 311 41.75 -16.01 -1.40
CA GLY A 311 42.24 -17.20 -0.69
C GLY A 311 42.00 -17.19 0.82
N LYS A 312 41.13 -16.30 1.33
CA LYS A 312 40.72 -16.27 2.74
C LYS A 312 39.46 -17.09 2.96
N THR A 313 39.19 -17.45 4.22
CA THR A 313 37.95 -18.15 4.57
C THR A 313 36.87 -17.15 4.97
N VAL A 314 35.67 -17.29 4.40
CA VAL A 314 34.47 -16.56 4.81
C VAL A 314 33.48 -17.52 5.49
N GLY A 315 33.02 -17.12 6.67
CA GLY A 315 32.01 -17.78 7.47
C GLY A 315 30.67 -17.11 7.31
N ILE A 316 29.65 -17.85 6.91
CA ILE A 316 28.30 -17.33 6.71
C ILE A 316 27.37 -17.86 7.80
N ILE A 317 26.71 -16.96 8.52
CA ILE A 317 25.66 -17.30 9.49
C ILE A 317 24.31 -17.01 8.85
N GLY A 318 23.62 -18.07 8.42
CA GLY A 318 22.39 -17.96 7.62
C GLY A 318 22.61 -18.13 6.11
N PHE A 319 22.69 -19.37 5.66
CA PHE A 319 22.86 -19.78 4.26
C PHE A 319 21.53 -19.84 3.48
N GLY A 320 20.73 -18.79 3.61
CA GLY A 320 19.50 -18.56 2.85
C GLY A 320 19.77 -17.96 1.47
N ARG A 321 18.76 -17.33 0.85
CA ARG A 321 18.89 -16.71 -0.49
C ARG A 321 20.06 -15.72 -0.58
N ILE A 322 20.12 -14.77 0.36
CA ILE A 322 21.18 -13.74 0.40
C ILE A 322 22.54 -14.38 0.70
N GLY A 323 22.62 -15.25 1.72
CA GLY A 323 23.87 -15.94 2.08
C GLY A 323 24.45 -16.77 0.93
N ARG A 324 23.61 -17.43 0.13
CA ARG A 324 24.02 -18.18 -1.07
C ARG A 324 24.52 -17.24 -2.18
N ALA A 325 23.81 -16.15 -2.44
CA ALA A 325 24.20 -15.14 -3.43
C ALA A 325 25.53 -14.46 -3.05
N PHE A 326 25.75 -14.22 -1.76
CA PHE A 326 27.02 -13.73 -1.21
C PHE A 326 28.14 -14.78 -1.34
N ALA A 327 27.87 -16.04 -0.95
CA ALA A 327 28.82 -17.15 -1.12
C ALA A 327 29.29 -17.33 -2.56
N GLN A 328 28.37 -17.23 -3.53
CA GLN A 328 28.70 -17.30 -4.95
C GLN A 328 29.75 -16.25 -5.34
N ARG A 329 29.57 -15.01 -4.89
CA ARG A 329 30.50 -13.89 -5.16
C ARG A 329 31.84 -14.10 -4.46
N CYS A 330 31.84 -14.54 -3.21
CA CYS A 330 33.06 -14.84 -2.46
C CYS A 330 33.87 -15.97 -3.13
N HIS A 331 33.22 -17.09 -3.44
CA HIS A 331 33.88 -18.27 -3.96
C HIS A 331 34.35 -18.07 -5.41
N PHE A 332 33.43 -17.76 -6.32
CA PHE A 332 33.75 -17.69 -7.75
C PHE A 332 34.39 -16.36 -8.16
N GLY A 333 34.15 -15.28 -7.41
CA GLY A 333 34.74 -13.96 -7.71
C GLY A 333 36.12 -13.75 -7.09
N PHE A 334 36.32 -14.20 -5.85
CA PHE A 334 37.54 -13.93 -5.08
C PHE A 334 38.34 -15.17 -4.67
N GLY A 335 37.86 -16.38 -5.01
CA GLY A 335 38.52 -17.63 -4.62
C GLY A 335 38.58 -17.81 -3.11
N MET A 336 37.54 -17.37 -2.39
CA MET A 336 37.43 -17.58 -0.95
C MET A 336 36.91 -18.99 -0.63
N ASP A 337 37.40 -19.55 0.47
CA ASP A 337 36.83 -20.77 1.04
C ASP A 337 35.56 -20.40 1.81
N VAL A 338 34.43 -21.00 1.47
CA VAL A 338 33.14 -20.67 2.09
C VAL A 338 32.75 -21.76 3.08
N VAL A 339 32.59 -21.39 4.34
CA VAL A 339 31.98 -22.23 5.38
C VAL A 339 30.73 -21.56 5.93
N PHE A 340 29.75 -22.32 6.37
CA PHE A 340 28.53 -21.73 6.90
C PHE A 340 27.90 -22.55 8.01
N PHE A 341 27.02 -21.88 8.77
CA PHE A 341 26.17 -22.52 9.77
C PHE A 341 24.72 -22.12 9.55
N ASN A 342 23.87 -23.15 9.55
CA ASN A 342 22.42 -23.07 9.69
C ASN A 342 21.99 -24.04 10.79
N ARG A 343 20.91 -23.72 11.50
CA ARG A 343 20.25 -24.67 12.41
C ARG A 343 19.73 -25.90 11.66
N SER A 344 19.21 -25.70 10.45
CA SER A 344 18.79 -26.79 9.57
C SER A 344 19.96 -27.30 8.74
N THR A 345 19.99 -28.61 8.51
CA THR A 345 20.90 -29.22 7.53
C THR A 345 20.51 -28.76 6.12
N ILE A 346 21.50 -28.31 5.37
CA ILE A 346 21.40 -28.04 3.93
C ILE A 346 22.03 -29.21 3.20
N ASP A 347 21.43 -29.61 2.08
CA ASP A 347 21.98 -30.68 1.26
C ASP A 347 23.40 -30.35 0.80
N ALA A 348 24.32 -31.32 0.92
CA ALA A 348 25.72 -31.11 0.62
C ALA A 348 25.98 -30.81 -0.87
N ALA A 349 25.19 -31.39 -1.78
CA ALA A 349 25.29 -31.10 -3.19
C ALA A 349 24.75 -29.69 -3.50
N GLU A 350 23.69 -29.25 -2.84
CA GLU A 350 23.20 -27.86 -2.92
C GLU A 350 24.27 -26.86 -2.45
N ALA A 351 24.89 -27.10 -1.29
CA ALA A 351 25.96 -26.27 -0.76
C ALA A 351 27.19 -26.22 -1.68
N ALA A 352 27.58 -27.37 -2.26
CA ALA A 352 28.72 -27.47 -3.15
C ALA A 352 28.57 -26.62 -4.44
N ARG A 353 27.34 -26.34 -4.90
CA ARG A 353 27.08 -25.43 -6.05
C ARG A 353 27.62 -24.01 -5.81
N TYR A 354 27.81 -23.63 -4.56
CA TYR A 354 28.32 -22.33 -4.13
C TYR A 354 29.76 -22.40 -3.61
N GLY A 355 30.43 -23.55 -3.75
CA GLY A 355 31.73 -23.80 -3.13
C GLY A 355 31.68 -23.73 -1.60
N ALA A 356 30.52 -24.01 -1.00
CA ALA A 356 30.27 -23.83 0.41
C ALA A 356 30.18 -25.15 1.16
N ARG A 357 30.61 -25.17 2.42
CA ARG A 357 30.52 -26.34 3.31
C ARG A 357 29.86 -25.98 4.64
N GLN A 358 28.85 -26.74 5.01
CA GLN A 358 28.21 -26.60 6.33
C GLN A 358 29.13 -27.15 7.42
N LEU A 359 29.29 -26.41 8.52
CA LEU A 359 29.94 -26.90 9.75
C LEU A 359 28.88 -27.24 10.81
N ALA A 360 29.29 -28.02 11.82
CA ALA A 360 28.36 -28.57 12.80
C ALA A 360 27.87 -27.51 13.79
N THR A 361 28.70 -26.51 14.09
CA THR A 361 28.37 -25.44 15.04
C THR A 361 28.72 -24.06 14.48
N MET A 362 28.08 -23.04 15.05
CA MET A 362 28.41 -21.65 14.75
C MET A 362 29.84 -21.33 15.18
N GLU A 363 30.26 -21.84 16.34
CA GLU A 363 31.59 -21.61 16.91
C GLU A 363 32.70 -22.19 16.02
N GLU A 364 32.48 -23.33 15.37
CA GLU A 364 33.38 -23.86 14.33
C GLU A 364 33.52 -22.90 13.14
N VAL A 365 32.42 -22.29 12.68
CA VAL A 365 32.45 -21.30 11.61
C VAL A 365 33.24 -20.07 12.05
N LEU A 366 32.98 -19.55 13.25
CA LEU A 366 33.68 -18.38 13.78
C LEU A 366 35.20 -18.61 13.90
N GLY A 367 35.60 -19.77 14.42
CA GLY A 367 37.01 -20.14 14.58
C GLY A 367 37.73 -20.45 13.27
N ALA A 368 37.00 -20.83 12.21
CA ALA A 368 37.55 -21.11 10.90
C ALA A 368 37.67 -19.89 9.98
N SER A 369 37.02 -18.76 10.29
CA SER A 369 36.79 -17.69 9.32
C SER A 369 37.66 -16.45 9.54
N ASP A 370 38.23 -15.91 8.46
CA ASP A 370 38.86 -14.59 8.46
C ASP A 370 37.83 -13.46 8.35
N PHE A 371 36.68 -13.74 7.73
CA PHE A 371 35.53 -12.85 7.61
C PHE A 371 34.27 -13.59 8.03
N VAL A 372 33.44 -13.01 8.89
CA VAL A 372 32.13 -13.57 9.27
C VAL A 372 31.05 -12.64 8.75
N SER A 373 30.13 -13.15 7.93
CA SER A 373 28.99 -12.39 7.39
C SER A 373 27.66 -12.93 7.90
N LEU A 374 26.81 -12.03 8.38
CA LEU A 374 25.51 -12.35 8.95
C LEU A 374 24.41 -12.17 7.90
N HIS A 375 23.65 -13.24 7.67
CA HIS A 375 22.52 -13.29 6.73
C HIS A 375 21.31 -14.06 7.32
N CYS A 376 21.23 -14.12 8.64
CA CYS A 376 20.13 -14.73 9.38
C CYS A 376 19.02 -13.70 9.68
N PRO A 377 17.76 -14.12 9.87
CA PRO A 377 16.71 -13.19 10.26
C PRO A 377 16.95 -12.64 11.67
N GLY A 378 16.55 -11.39 11.93
CA GLY A 378 16.54 -10.81 13.28
C GLY A 378 15.35 -11.28 14.12
N GLY A 379 15.14 -10.61 15.26
CA GLY A 379 14.08 -10.93 16.21
C GLY A 379 14.51 -11.89 17.32
N ALA A 380 13.58 -12.22 18.22
CA ALA A 380 13.85 -12.82 19.53
C ALA A 380 14.75 -14.07 19.51
N GLN A 381 14.66 -14.94 18.50
CA GLN A 381 15.46 -16.17 18.42
C GLN A 381 16.95 -15.92 18.13
N ASN A 382 17.27 -14.83 17.43
CA ASN A 382 18.64 -14.49 17.02
C ASN A 382 19.12 -13.17 17.64
N ARG A 383 18.36 -12.62 18.60
CA ARG A 383 18.75 -11.38 19.27
C ARG A 383 20.06 -11.59 20.01
N HIS A 384 21.03 -10.71 19.76
CA HIS A 384 22.37 -10.76 20.31
C HIS A 384 23.05 -12.11 20.07
N LEU A 385 22.78 -12.72 18.90
CA LEU A 385 23.45 -13.92 18.44
C LEU A 385 24.96 -13.68 18.38
N MET A 386 25.43 -12.55 17.85
CA MET A 386 26.84 -12.16 18.01
C MET A 386 26.98 -11.38 19.32
N ASN A 387 27.64 -12.00 20.29
CA ASN A 387 27.87 -11.48 21.64
C ASN A 387 29.34 -11.64 22.05
N ALA A 388 29.70 -11.18 23.25
CA ALA A 388 31.09 -11.18 23.71
C ALA A 388 31.79 -12.56 23.62
N PRO A 389 31.20 -13.69 24.08
CA PRO A 389 31.79 -15.01 23.88
C PRO A 389 32.05 -15.38 22.42
N ARG A 390 31.14 -15.04 21.50
CA ARG A 390 31.29 -15.36 20.08
C ARG A 390 32.29 -14.46 19.38
N PHE A 391 32.41 -13.20 19.78
CA PHE A 391 33.52 -12.35 19.34
C PHE A 391 34.87 -12.89 19.78
N ALA A 392 34.97 -13.45 20.99
CA ALA A 392 36.19 -14.10 21.47
C ALA A 392 36.49 -15.43 20.75
N ALA A 393 35.48 -16.10 20.20
CA ALA A 393 35.65 -17.34 19.41
C ALA A 393 36.10 -17.09 17.96
N MET A 394 36.00 -15.86 17.46
CA MET A 394 36.50 -15.49 16.13
C MET A 394 38.03 -15.55 16.08
N LYS A 395 38.58 -15.79 14.88
CA LYS A 395 40.03 -15.66 14.68
C LYS A 395 40.51 -14.26 15.08
N LYS A 396 41.66 -14.19 15.75
CA LYS A 396 42.33 -12.91 15.98
C LYS A 396 42.59 -12.20 14.66
N GLY A 397 42.07 -10.98 14.54
CA GLY A 397 42.20 -10.18 13.33
C GLY A 397 41.14 -10.45 12.25
N ALA A 398 40.10 -11.24 12.57
CA ALA A 398 38.94 -11.42 11.70
C ALA A 398 38.08 -10.16 11.58
N PHE A 399 37.16 -10.14 10.61
CA PHE A 399 36.21 -9.06 10.40
C PHE A 399 34.76 -9.55 10.52
N LEU A 400 33.88 -8.69 11.02
CA LEU A 400 32.42 -8.93 11.01
C LEU A 400 31.75 -8.10 9.90
N ILE A 401 30.84 -8.71 9.15
CA ILE A 401 29.96 -8.04 8.18
C ILE A 401 28.51 -8.29 8.60
N ASN A 402 27.72 -7.21 8.73
CA ASN A 402 26.30 -7.32 9.05
C ASN A 402 25.43 -6.53 8.06
N THR A 403 24.70 -7.28 7.23
CA THR A 403 23.62 -6.77 6.36
C THR A 403 22.29 -7.46 6.64
N ALA A 404 22.19 -8.14 7.80
CA ALA A 404 21.01 -8.85 8.22
C ALA A 404 20.07 -7.93 9.01
N ARG A 405 20.26 -7.85 10.32
CA ARG A 405 19.55 -6.97 11.25
C ARG A 405 20.49 -6.54 12.35
N GLY A 406 20.31 -5.32 12.86
CA GLY A 406 21.16 -4.79 13.93
C GLY A 406 21.06 -5.60 15.22
N ASP A 407 19.83 -6.01 15.59
CA ASP A 407 19.54 -6.77 16.81
C ASP A 407 20.19 -8.16 16.86
N VAL A 408 20.76 -8.66 15.76
CA VAL A 408 21.54 -9.92 15.73
C VAL A 408 22.89 -9.74 16.43
N VAL A 409 23.40 -8.51 16.52
CA VAL A 409 24.67 -8.18 17.17
C VAL A 409 24.37 -7.44 18.46
N ASP A 410 25.03 -7.84 19.56
CA ASP A 410 25.17 -7.00 20.75
C ASP A 410 26.20 -5.91 20.44
N GLU A 411 25.72 -4.68 20.20
CA GLU A 411 26.56 -3.55 19.79
C GLU A 411 27.59 -3.18 20.87
N ALA A 412 27.25 -3.29 22.15
CA ALA A 412 28.18 -3.01 23.23
C ALA A 412 29.34 -4.03 23.26
N ALA A 413 29.02 -5.31 23.03
CA ALA A 413 30.03 -6.35 22.88
C ALA A 413 30.89 -6.14 21.62
N LEU A 414 30.29 -5.72 20.51
CA LEU A 414 31.01 -5.41 19.26
C LEU A 414 32.01 -4.26 19.48
N ILE A 415 31.56 -3.15 20.05
CA ILE A 415 32.40 -1.98 20.37
C ILE A 415 33.59 -2.41 21.23
N SER A 416 33.33 -3.20 22.28
CA SER A 416 34.38 -3.71 23.17
C SER A 416 35.37 -4.61 22.44
N ALA A 417 34.89 -5.49 21.55
CA ALA A 417 35.73 -6.39 20.76
C ALA A 417 36.63 -5.64 19.76
N LEU A 418 36.12 -4.56 19.16
CA LEU A 418 36.86 -3.69 18.23
C LEU A 418 37.91 -2.86 18.96
N GLN A 419 37.55 -2.19 20.06
CA GLN A 419 38.47 -1.40 20.87
C GLN A 419 39.57 -2.25 21.49
N GLY A 420 39.22 -3.46 21.96
CA GLY A 420 40.17 -4.43 22.50
C GLY A 420 40.99 -5.18 21.44
N GLY A 421 40.71 -4.98 20.15
CA GLY A 421 41.42 -5.65 19.05
C GLY A 421 41.24 -7.17 18.98
N SER A 422 40.14 -7.70 19.54
CA SER A 422 39.78 -9.12 19.41
C SER A 422 39.46 -9.45 17.95
N ILE A 423 38.73 -8.55 17.29
CA ILE A 423 38.52 -8.55 15.85
C ILE A 423 39.15 -7.29 15.24
N ARG A 424 39.51 -7.35 13.96
CA ARG A 424 40.24 -6.27 13.26
C ARG A 424 39.33 -5.12 12.85
N GLY A 425 38.08 -5.39 12.49
CA GLY A 425 37.16 -4.38 11.99
C GLY A 425 35.77 -4.93 11.72
N ALA A 426 34.84 -4.02 11.41
CA ALA A 426 33.47 -4.37 11.06
C ALA A 426 32.94 -3.56 9.87
N GLY A 427 32.09 -4.17 9.06
CA GLY A 427 31.29 -3.50 8.04
C GLY A 427 29.81 -3.68 8.36
N LEU A 428 29.11 -2.57 8.59
CA LEU A 428 27.73 -2.57 9.09
C LEU A 428 26.83 -1.77 8.15
N ASP A 429 25.73 -2.39 7.74
CA ASP A 429 24.63 -1.71 7.05
C ASP A 429 23.44 -1.45 7.99
N VAL A 430 23.41 -2.13 9.14
CA VAL A 430 22.25 -2.16 10.05
C VAL A 430 22.66 -2.03 11.52
N TYR A 431 21.78 -1.44 12.34
CA TYR A 431 22.04 -1.08 13.75
C TYR A 431 20.89 -1.45 14.70
N GLU A 432 21.17 -1.66 15.98
CA GLU A 432 20.15 -2.06 16.98
C GLU A 432 19.04 -1.00 17.13
N ALA A 433 19.42 0.28 17.10
CA ALA A 433 18.55 1.41 17.37
C ALA A 433 18.38 2.33 16.14
N GLU A 434 18.28 1.77 14.93
CA GLU A 434 18.11 2.55 13.70
C GLU A 434 17.03 3.65 13.82
N PRO A 435 17.31 4.88 13.32
CA PRO A 435 18.50 5.31 12.57
C PRO A 435 19.69 5.74 13.44
N GLN A 436 19.64 5.54 14.77
CA GLN A 436 20.70 5.95 15.68
C GLN A 436 21.86 4.95 15.62
N VAL A 437 23.03 5.47 15.28
CA VAL A 437 24.30 4.72 15.31
C VAL A 437 25.10 5.18 16.55
N PRO A 438 25.69 4.28 17.33
CA PRO A 438 26.60 4.63 18.42
C PRO A 438 27.75 5.55 17.98
N GLU A 439 28.10 6.55 18.79
CA GLU A 439 29.19 7.49 18.49
C GLU A 439 30.55 6.79 18.48
N GLU A 440 30.71 5.77 19.33
CA GLU A 440 31.90 4.93 19.39
C GLU A 440 32.15 4.27 18.02
N LEU A 441 31.13 3.72 17.37
CA LEU A 441 31.28 3.12 16.04
C LEU A 441 31.57 4.18 14.98
N LYS A 442 30.92 5.35 15.04
CA LYS A 442 31.18 6.47 14.11
C LYS A 442 32.61 6.99 14.17
N SER A 443 33.24 6.94 15.34
CA SER A 443 34.62 7.42 15.54
C SER A 443 35.71 6.39 15.18
N MET A 444 35.36 5.14 14.89
CA MET A 444 36.31 4.07 14.59
C MET A 444 36.68 3.99 13.10
N GLU A 445 37.97 4.16 12.78
CA GLU A 445 38.48 4.03 11.40
C GLU A 445 38.49 2.59 10.87
N ASN A 446 38.49 1.59 11.78
CA ASN A 446 38.39 0.18 11.41
C ASN A 446 36.93 -0.30 11.27
N VAL A 447 35.97 0.63 11.23
CA VAL A 447 34.56 0.34 10.99
C VAL A 447 34.09 1.08 9.73
N VAL A 448 33.34 0.36 8.89
CA VAL A 448 32.63 0.94 7.74
C VAL A 448 31.13 0.89 8.05
N LEU A 449 30.48 2.04 7.90
CA LEU A 449 29.09 2.26 8.25
C LEU A 449 28.31 2.67 6.99
N LEU A 450 27.22 1.98 6.71
CA LEU A 450 26.24 2.33 5.68
C LEU A 450 24.86 2.55 6.32
N PRO A 451 24.03 3.44 5.77
CA PRO A 451 22.70 3.75 6.32
C PRO A 451 21.61 2.83 5.74
N HIS A 452 21.71 1.52 5.95
CA HIS A 452 20.71 0.53 5.52
C HIS A 452 20.43 0.54 4.00
N LEU A 453 21.51 0.45 3.21
CA LEU A 453 21.50 0.48 1.75
C LEU A 453 21.24 -0.88 1.10
N GLY A 454 21.06 -1.95 1.87
CA GLY A 454 20.96 -3.34 1.38
C GLY A 454 20.08 -3.57 0.15
N SER A 455 18.97 -2.86 0.00
CA SER A 455 18.08 -2.96 -1.16
C SER A 455 17.93 -1.65 -1.94
N ALA A 456 18.80 -0.66 -1.68
CA ALA A 456 18.70 0.71 -2.19
C ALA A 456 19.22 0.84 -3.64
N THR A 457 18.59 0.11 -4.56
CA THR A 457 18.70 0.36 -6.00
C THR A 457 17.31 0.61 -6.59
N GLU A 458 17.28 1.32 -7.71
CA GLU A 458 16.04 1.68 -8.39
C GLU A 458 15.25 0.43 -8.77
N GLU A 459 15.92 -0.56 -9.36
CA GLU A 459 15.32 -1.81 -9.83
C GLU A 459 14.77 -2.63 -8.68
N THR A 460 15.53 -2.73 -7.59
CA THR A 460 15.15 -3.53 -6.42
C THR A 460 13.97 -2.89 -5.69
N ARG A 461 14.03 -1.59 -5.43
CA ARG A 461 12.92 -0.87 -4.78
C ARG A 461 11.66 -0.95 -5.64
N THR A 462 11.76 -0.79 -6.97
CA THR A 462 10.63 -0.99 -7.89
C THR A 462 10.04 -2.38 -7.76
N ALA A 463 10.87 -3.42 -7.84
CA ALA A 463 10.42 -4.79 -7.76
C ALA A 463 9.75 -5.12 -6.41
N MET A 464 10.25 -4.54 -5.31
CA MET A 464 9.60 -4.63 -4.00
C MET A 464 8.22 -3.96 -4.01
N GLY A 465 8.10 -2.75 -4.55
CA GLY A 465 6.83 -2.03 -4.62
C GLY A 465 5.80 -2.78 -5.45
N MET A 466 6.22 -3.29 -6.61
CA MET A 466 5.35 -4.10 -7.47
C MET A 466 4.90 -5.40 -6.79
N LYS A 467 5.75 -6.04 -5.98
CA LYS A 467 5.34 -7.19 -5.17
C LYS A 467 4.29 -6.84 -4.13
N VAL A 468 4.43 -5.70 -3.46
CA VAL A 468 3.41 -5.23 -2.50
C VAL A 468 2.08 -5.02 -3.21
N VAL A 469 2.09 -4.34 -4.37
CA VAL A 469 0.89 -4.14 -5.20
C VAL A 469 0.29 -5.48 -5.64
N GLU A 470 1.10 -6.44 -6.08
CA GLU A 470 0.64 -7.76 -6.49
C GLU A 470 -0.06 -8.51 -5.33
N ASN A 471 0.54 -8.48 -4.14
CA ASN A 471 -0.02 -9.12 -2.94
C ASN A 471 -1.37 -8.51 -2.54
N ILE A 472 -1.47 -7.19 -2.53
CA ILE A 472 -2.69 -6.46 -2.19
C ILE A 472 -3.78 -6.69 -3.23
N THR A 473 -3.41 -6.65 -4.51
CA THR A 473 -4.34 -6.90 -5.61
C THR A 473 -4.87 -8.33 -5.53
N ALA A 474 -4.00 -9.32 -5.30
CA ALA A 474 -4.41 -10.72 -5.12
C ALA A 474 -5.40 -10.87 -3.96
N PHE A 475 -5.11 -10.25 -2.81
CA PHE A 475 -5.97 -10.29 -1.65
C PHE A 475 -7.38 -9.74 -1.92
N PHE A 476 -7.48 -8.52 -2.47
CA PHE A 476 -8.79 -7.91 -2.77
C PHE A 476 -9.51 -8.56 -3.95
N ASP A 477 -8.78 -9.26 -4.82
CA ASP A 477 -9.36 -10.11 -5.85
C ASP A 477 -9.97 -11.41 -5.31
N GLY A 478 -9.81 -11.72 -4.03
CA GLY A 478 -10.19 -13.00 -3.42
C GLY A 478 -9.25 -14.15 -3.74
N ARG A 479 -8.03 -13.85 -4.20
CA ARG A 479 -6.96 -14.83 -4.48
C ARG A 479 -5.99 -14.90 -3.31
N GLU A 480 -5.30 -16.03 -3.18
CA GLU A 480 -4.22 -16.16 -2.19
C GLU A 480 -3.05 -15.23 -2.59
N PRO A 481 -2.57 -14.35 -1.68
CA PRO A 481 -1.39 -13.54 -1.95
C PRO A 481 -0.14 -14.41 -2.13
N PRO A 482 0.69 -14.15 -3.16
CA PRO A 482 1.84 -15.00 -3.48
C PRO A 482 2.92 -15.02 -2.39
N ASP A 483 3.06 -13.94 -1.60
CA ASP A 483 4.11 -13.79 -0.58
C ASP A 483 3.51 -13.64 0.83
N ARG A 484 2.51 -14.47 1.17
CA ARG A 484 1.87 -14.47 2.49
C ARG A 484 2.80 -14.95 3.61
N VAL A 485 2.74 -14.26 4.75
CA VAL A 485 3.45 -14.58 5.99
C VAL A 485 2.52 -15.21 7.04
N VAL A 486 1.33 -14.63 7.29
CA VAL A 486 0.32 -15.16 8.23
C VAL A 486 -1.10 -15.13 7.70
#